data_AF-A0AA50DZA2-F1
#
_entry.id   AF-A0AA50DZA2-F1
#
_cell.length_a   1.000
_cell.length_b   1.000
_cell.length_c   1.000
_cell.angle_alpha   90.00
_cell.angle_beta   90.00
_cell.angle_gamma   90.00
#
_symmetry.space_group_name_H-M   'P 1'
#
loop_
_entity.id
_entity.type
_entity.pdbx_description
1 polymer ?
#
loop_
_entity_poly.entity_id
_entity_poly.type
_entity_poly.pdbx_seq_one_letter_code
_entity_poly.pdbx_strand_id
1 'polypeptide(L)'
;MFLTQDRTLARKLKEVRLAQKIETAIPKDQILERYLNLIYLGSGAYGVADAAHAYFSKTPEELTLGEAATLAGVVPAPSVYSPRQNLELATRRRNEVLNRMAEVGFITPAEAQAAIAEPLVINPSPLKRFNREAEFLLTIFWMSCGPNYRKKNCNRGINCEHYPQSTMARGSPNCSQRCGEKIRPLAAVF
;
A
#
# COMPACT_ATOMS: atom_id res chain seq x y z
N MET A 1 -14.37 0.61 -1.54
CA MET A 1 -15.04 -0.44 -0.72
C MET A 1 -16.55 -0.23 -0.86
N PHE A 2 -17.29 -1.23 -1.37
CA PHE A 2 -18.55 -1.02 -2.11
C PHE A 2 -19.86 -1.07 -1.28
N LEU A 3 -19.80 -1.28 0.03
CA LEU A 3 -20.98 -1.44 0.91
C LEU A 3 -20.79 -0.69 2.24
N THR A 4 -21.90 -0.25 2.86
CA THR A 4 -21.91 0.37 4.20
C THR A 4 -21.56 -0.67 5.29
N GLN A 5 -21.06 -0.21 6.44
CA GLN A 5 -20.53 -1.08 7.50
C GLN A 5 -21.60 -1.73 8.40
N ASP A 6 -22.89 -1.57 8.06
CA ASP A 6 -24.02 -2.01 8.89
C ASP A 6 -24.12 -3.53 8.99
N ARG A 7 -24.26 -4.08 10.19
CA ARG A 7 -24.36 -5.54 10.40
C ARG A 7 -25.78 -6.08 10.11
N THR A 8 -26.27 -5.92 8.88
CA THR A 8 -27.61 -6.38 8.45
C THR A 8 -27.57 -7.66 7.61
N LEU A 9 -28.62 -8.48 7.72
CA LEU A 9 -28.79 -9.69 6.89
C LEU A 9 -28.88 -9.34 5.39
N ALA A 10 -29.54 -8.23 5.05
CA ALA A 10 -29.67 -7.75 3.69
C ALA A 10 -28.31 -7.42 3.05
N ARG A 11 -27.38 -6.80 3.80
CA ARG A 11 -26.00 -6.58 3.31
C ARG A 11 -25.29 -7.91 3.04
N LYS A 12 -25.39 -8.86 3.96
CA LYS A 12 -24.76 -10.19 3.81
C LYS A 12 -25.24 -10.92 2.55
N LEU A 13 -26.52 -10.81 2.21
CA LEU A 13 -27.07 -11.36 0.96
C LEU A 13 -26.52 -10.66 -0.29
N LYS A 14 -26.31 -9.33 -0.24
CA LYS A 14 -25.66 -8.60 -1.34
C LYS A 14 -24.20 -9.03 -1.54
N GLU A 15 -23.48 -9.27 -0.46
CA GLU A 15 -22.09 -9.78 -0.51
C GLU A 15 -22.02 -11.17 -1.14
N VAL A 16 -22.93 -12.08 -0.78
CA VAL A 16 -23.00 -13.42 -1.38
C VAL A 16 -23.23 -13.33 -2.90
N ARG A 17 -24.20 -12.52 -3.36
CA ARG A 17 -24.46 -12.35 -4.79
C ARG A 17 -23.26 -11.73 -5.53
N LEU A 18 -22.60 -10.76 -4.91
CA LEU A 18 -21.41 -10.13 -5.49
C LEU A 18 -20.23 -11.11 -5.56
N ALA A 19 -20.01 -11.90 -4.51
CA ALA A 19 -18.96 -12.93 -4.47
C ALA A 19 -19.16 -13.97 -5.57
N GLN A 20 -20.39 -14.48 -5.77
CA GLN A 20 -20.72 -15.40 -6.86
C GLN A 20 -20.44 -14.78 -8.25
N LYS A 21 -20.76 -13.49 -8.43
CA LYS A 21 -20.45 -12.77 -9.68
C LYS A 21 -18.94 -12.64 -9.92
N ILE A 22 -18.14 -12.50 -8.87
CA ILE A 22 -16.68 -12.43 -8.97
C ILE A 22 -16.11 -13.81 -9.30
N GLU A 23 -16.55 -14.87 -8.59
CA GLU A 23 -16.09 -16.25 -8.81
C GLU A 23 -16.43 -16.79 -10.20
N THR A 24 -17.55 -16.36 -10.78
CA THR A 24 -17.92 -16.73 -12.16
C THR A 24 -17.11 -15.99 -13.23
N ALA A 25 -16.54 -14.82 -12.89
CA ALA A 25 -15.80 -14.00 -13.84
C ALA A 25 -14.27 -14.22 -13.79
N ILE A 26 -13.72 -14.66 -12.66
CA ILE A 26 -12.28 -14.73 -12.41
C ILE A 26 -11.94 -16.04 -11.68
N PRO A 27 -10.85 -16.76 -12.07
CA PRO A 27 -10.42 -17.98 -11.39
C PRO A 27 -9.95 -17.70 -9.95
N LYS A 28 -10.06 -18.70 -9.07
CA LYS A 28 -9.75 -18.59 -7.63
C LYS A 28 -8.33 -18.08 -7.36
N ASP A 29 -7.36 -18.52 -8.15
CA ASP A 29 -5.96 -18.11 -7.99
C ASP A 29 -5.78 -16.62 -8.21
N GLN A 30 -6.42 -16.05 -9.24
CA GLN A 30 -6.41 -14.61 -9.48
C GLN A 30 -7.17 -13.82 -8.41
N ILE A 31 -8.24 -14.38 -7.83
CA ILE A 31 -8.93 -13.75 -6.71
C ILE A 31 -7.99 -13.64 -5.51
N LEU A 32 -7.27 -14.72 -5.20
CA LEU A 32 -6.30 -14.74 -4.10
C LEU A 32 -5.14 -13.79 -4.37
N GLU A 33 -4.57 -13.80 -5.58
CA GLU A 33 -3.50 -12.89 -5.98
C GLU A 33 -3.92 -11.42 -5.80
N ARG A 34 -5.10 -11.05 -6.32
CA ARG A 34 -5.64 -9.70 -6.17
C ARG A 34 -5.87 -9.34 -4.71
N TYR A 35 -6.37 -10.27 -3.90
CA TYR A 35 -6.53 -10.06 -2.48
C TYR A 35 -5.17 -9.77 -1.81
N LEU A 36 -4.18 -10.64 -2.01
CA LEU A 36 -2.85 -10.52 -1.41
C LEU A 36 -2.10 -9.27 -1.85
N ASN A 37 -2.42 -8.70 -3.02
CA ASN A 37 -1.83 -7.44 -3.50
C ASN A 37 -2.53 -6.18 -2.94
N LEU A 38 -3.78 -6.29 -2.47
CA LEU A 38 -4.59 -5.15 -2.07
C LEU A 38 -4.73 -4.99 -0.54
N ILE A 39 -4.55 -6.08 0.23
CA ILE A 39 -4.76 -6.04 1.67
C ILE A 39 -3.83 -5.05 2.37
N TYR A 40 -4.36 -4.34 3.36
CA TYR A 40 -3.55 -3.50 4.23
C TYR A 40 -2.90 -4.36 5.31
N LEU A 41 -1.57 -4.29 5.44
CA LEU A 41 -0.79 -5.09 6.40
C LEU A 41 -0.07 -4.23 7.44
N GLY A 42 -0.49 -2.97 7.62
CA GLY A 42 0.10 -2.07 8.61
C GLY A 42 1.29 -1.27 8.08
N SER A 43 1.72 -0.25 8.83
CA SER A 43 2.87 0.60 8.49
C SER A 43 2.84 1.21 7.08
N GLY A 44 1.64 1.44 6.53
CA GLY A 44 1.47 1.93 5.16
C GLY A 44 1.70 0.90 4.05
N ALA A 45 1.99 -0.37 4.38
CA ALA A 45 2.19 -1.45 3.43
C ALA A 45 0.85 -1.98 2.90
N TYR A 46 0.70 -1.99 1.58
CA TYR A 46 -0.45 -2.56 0.89
C TYR A 46 0.02 -3.74 0.03
N GLY A 47 -0.46 -4.91 0.41
CA GLY A 47 -0.11 -6.18 -0.18
C GLY A 47 1.11 -6.85 0.47
N VAL A 48 1.25 -8.15 0.20
CA VAL A 48 2.29 -8.99 0.79
C VAL A 48 3.69 -8.55 0.38
N ALA A 49 3.89 -8.14 -0.87
CA ALA A 49 5.19 -7.68 -1.36
C ALA A 49 5.68 -6.41 -0.64
N ASP A 50 4.80 -5.42 -0.46
CA ASP A 50 5.13 -4.21 0.28
C ASP A 50 5.41 -4.53 1.76
N ALA A 51 4.65 -5.46 2.35
CA ALA A 51 4.82 -5.84 3.76
C ALA A 51 6.11 -6.64 4.01
N ALA A 52 6.46 -7.57 3.12
CA ALA A 52 7.71 -8.32 3.14
C ALA A 52 8.91 -7.35 3.15
N HIS A 53 8.86 -6.35 2.28
CA HIS A 53 9.88 -5.31 2.23
C HIS A 53 9.85 -4.39 3.46
N ALA A 54 8.66 -3.95 3.88
CA ALA A 54 8.50 -3.02 4.99
C ALA A 54 8.95 -3.59 6.34
N TYR A 55 8.80 -4.90 6.56
CA TYR A 55 9.10 -5.56 7.82
C TYR A 55 10.41 -6.33 7.82
N PHE A 56 10.81 -6.93 6.69
CA PHE A 56 11.98 -7.81 6.63
C PHE A 56 13.01 -7.39 5.58
N SER A 57 12.74 -6.35 4.78
CA SER A 57 13.59 -5.94 3.65
C SER A 57 13.82 -7.05 2.63
N LYS A 58 12.82 -7.92 2.45
CA LYS A 58 12.86 -9.10 1.58
C LYS A 58 11.78 -9.07 0.52
N THR A 59 11.93 -9.89 -0.51
CA THR A 59 10.87 -10.24 -1.44
C THR A 59 9.99 -11.37 -0.86
N PRO A 60 8.73 -11.54 -1.32
CA PRO A 60 7.86 -12.61 -0.85
C PRO A 60 8.46 -14.01 -0.97
N GLU A 61 9.26 -14.27 -2.01
CA GLU A 61 9.90 -15.57 -2.23
C GLU A 61 11.03 -15.88 -1.24
N GLU A 62 11.61 -14.86 -0.60
CA GLU A 62 12.72 -14.99 0.35
C GLU A 62 12.27 -15.10 1.82
N LEU A 63 10.95 -15.04 2.06
CA LEU A 63 10.41 -15.10 3.41
C LEU A 63 10.58 -16.50 4.01
N THR A 64 11.02 -16.54 5.26
CA THR A 64 10.99 -17.80 6.02
C THR A 64 9.57 -18.16 6.43
N LEU A 65 9.35 -19.41 6.83
CA LEU A 65 8.05 -19.87 7.34
C LEU A 65 7.54 -19.00 8.50
N GLY A 66 8.43 -18.61 9.42
CA GLY A 66 8.09 -17.73 10.54
C GLY A 66 7.70 -16.32 10.09
N GLU A 67 8.42 -15.74 9.13
CA GLU A 67 8.12 -14.40 8.60
C GLU A 67 6.80 -14.38 7.81
N ALA A 68 6.56 -15.42 6.99
CA ALA A 68 5.29 -15.59 6.28
C ALA A 68 4.11 -15.75 7.25
N ALA A 69 4.27 -16.56 8.30
CA ALA A 69 3.28 -16.71 9.36
C ALA A 69 3.01 -15.40 10.12
N THR A 70 4.04 -14.57 10.32
CA THR A 70 3.86 -13.22 10.89
C THR A 70 2.98 -12.36 9.98
N LEU A 71 3.25 -12.30 8.68
CA LEU A 71 2.42 -11.51 7.75
C LEU A 71 0.96 -11.99 7.73
N ALA A 72 0.73 -13.30 7.73
CA ALA A 72 -0.61 -13.87 7.83
C ALA A 72 -1.31 -13.52 9.16
N GLY A 73 -0.56 -13.49 10.25
CA GLY A 73 -1.05 -13.12 11.59
C GLY A 73 -1.49 -11.66 11.72
N VAL A 74 -0.97 -10.77 10.87
CA VAL A 74 -1.24 -9.32 10.89
C VAL A 74 -2.61 -8.97 10.29
N VAL A 75 -3.08 -9.76 9.31
CA VAL A 75 -4.30 -9.50 8.52
C VAL A 75 -5.54 -9.12 9.35
N PRO A 76 -5.87 -9.78 10.48
CA PRO A 76 -7.11 -9.51 11.21
C PRO A 76 -7.15 -8.12 11.87
N ALA A 77 -6.00 -7.62 12.30
CA ALA A 77 -5.89 -6.30 12.93
C ALA A 77 -4.51 -5.70 12.62
N PRO A 78 -4.31 -5.13 11.42
CA PRO A 78 -3.00 -4.69 10.96
C PRO A 78 -2.37 -3.60 11.83
N SER A 79 -3.20 -2.77 12.47
CA SER A 79 -2.74 -1.75 13.39
C SER A 79 -2.30 -2.31 14.74
N VAL A 80 -2.82 -3.47 15.18
CA VAL A 80 -2.54 -4.04 16.51
C VAL A 80 -1.40 -5.05 16.44
N TYR A 81 -1.46 -5.95 15.45
CA TYR A 81 -0.51 -7.04 15.32
C TYR A 81 0.73 -6.67 14.49
N SER A 82 0.90 -5.39 14.12
CA SER A 82 2.08 -4.95 13.40
C SER A 82 3.35 -5.21 14.23
N PRO A 83 4.34 -5.94 13.69
CA PRO A 83 5.61 -6.21 14.38
C PRO A 83 6.37 -4.92 14.74
N ARG A 84 6.14 -3.83 13.99
CA ARG A 84 6.74 -2.52 14.24
C ARG A 84 6.12 -1.79 15.45
N GLN A 85 4.87 -2.10 15.79
CA GLN A 85 4.17 -1.50 16.92
C GLN A 85 4.32 -2.33 18.19
N ASN A 86 4.11 -3.65 18.10
CA ASN A 86 4.25 -4.55 19.23
C ASN A 86 4.79 -5.91 18.77
N LEU A 87 6.10 -6.10 18.97
CA LEU A 87 6.81 -7.32 18.58
C LEU A 87 6.33 -8.54 19.36
N GLU A 88 6.01 -8.38 20.65
CA GLU A 88 5.57 -9.49 21.50
C GLU A 88 4.21 -10.03 21.04
N LEU A 89 3.23 -9.14 20.82
CA LEU A 89 1.92 -9.52 20.31
C LEU A 89 2.00 -10.13 18.91
N ALA A 90 2.83 -9.56 18.02
CA ALA A 90 3.08 -10.12 16.69
C ALA A 90 3.68 -11.54 16.78
N THR A 91 4.60 -11.76 17.71
CA THR A 91 5.22 -13.08 17.93
C THR A 91 4.22 -14.10 18.45
N ARG A 92 3.39 -13.74 19.44
CA ARG A 92 2.30 -14.61 19.92
C ARG A 92 1.37 -14.98 18.78
N ARG A 93 0.97 -13.99 17.97
CA ARG A 93 0.07 -14.20 16.85
C ARG A 93 0.68 -15.06 15.73
N ARG A 94 1.96 -14.87 15.41
CA ARG A 94 2.73 -15.75 14.51
C ARG A 94 2.69 -17.20 14.99
N ASN A 95 2.92 -17.44 16.29
CA ASN A 95 2.95 -18.80 16.84
C ASN A 95 1.57 -19.48 16.75
N GLU A 96 0.48 -18.74 16.95
CA GLU A 96 -0.89 -19.25 16.72
C GLU A 96 -1.10 -19.66 15.25
N VAL A 97 -0.61 -18.86 14.30
CA VAL A 97 -0.67 -19.19 12.88
C VAL A 97 0.13 -20.46 12.57
N LEU A 98 1.35 -20.59 13.08
CA LEU A 98 2.20 -21.78 12.88
C LEU A 98 1.54 -23.05 13.44
N ASN A 99 1.00 -22.98 14.66
CA ASN A 99 0.25 -24.10 15.25
C ASN A 99 -0.95 -24.48 14.38
N ARG A 100 -1.71 -23.48 13.90
CA ARG A 100 -2.86 -23.73 13.03
C ARG A 100 -2.46 -24.35 11.69
N MET A 101 -1.33 -23.93 11.11
CA MET A 101 -0.79 -24.51 9.88
C MET A 101 -0.44 -25.99 10.07
N ALA A 102 0.11 -26.36 11.24
CA ALA A 102 0.36 -27.76 11.58
C ALA A 102 -0.94 -28.55 11.79
N GLU A 103 -1.93 -27.98 12.49
CA GLU A 103 -3.24 -28.63 12.73
C GLU A 103 -3.97 -28.99 11.43
N VAL A 104 -3.91 -28.12 10.43
CA VAL A 104 -4.57 -28.34 9.13
C VAL A 104 -3.69 -29.08 8.12
N GLY A 105 -2.44 -29.41 8.49
CA GLY A 105 -1.52 -30.22 7.67
C GLY A 105 -0.76 -29.48 6.57
N PHE A 106 -0.63 -28.15 6.62
CA PHE A 106 0.23 -27.40 5.68
C PHE A 106 1.72 -27.56 5.99
N ILE A 107 2.07 -27.79 7.26
CA ILE A 107 3.43 -28.04 7.75
C ILE A 107 3.39 -29.16 8.78
N THR A 108 4.55 -29.75 9.07
CA THR A 108 4.68 -30.74 10.14
C THR A 108 4.72 -30.05 11.52
N PRO A 109 4.31 -30.74 12.61
CA PRO A 109 4.46 -30.22 13.96
C PRO A 109 5.91 -29.87 14.33
N ALA A 110 6.88 -30.60 13.78
CA ALA A 110 8.30 -30.35 14.00
C ALA A 110 8.76 -29.03 13.34
N GLU A 111 8.36 -28.77 12.10
CA GLU A 111 8.62 -27.49 11.41
C GLU A 111 7.96 -26.32 12.13
N ALA A 112 6.73 -26.51 12.64
CA ALA A 112 6.05 -25.49 13.43
C ALA A 112 6.83 -25.16 14.71
N GLN A 113 7.27 -26.17 15.47
CA GLN A 113 8.07 -25.94 16.67
C GLN A 113 9.42 -25.29 16.36
N ALA A 114 10.09 -25.71 15.28
CA ALA A 114 11.34 -25.10 14.84
C ALA A 114 11.15 -23.60 14.53
N ALA A 115 10.13 -23.26 13.74
CA ALA A 115 9.82 -21.87 13.40
C ALA A 115 9.34 -21.03 14.60
N ILE A 116 8.70 -21.64 15.60
CA ILE A 116 8.31 -20.98 16.85
C ILE A 116 9.56 -20.66 17.70
N ALA A 117 10.53 -21.57 17.74
CA ALA A 117 11.78 -21.40 18.48
C ALA A 117 12.68 -20.30 17.89
N GLU A 118 12.55 -20.02 16.59
CA GLU A 118 13.24 -18.92 15.94
C GLU A 118 12.74 -17.54 16.44
N PRO A 119 13.65 -16.65 16.89
CA PRO A 119 13.26 -15.32 17.32
C PRO A 119 12.75 -14.50 16.12
N LEU A 120 11.66 -13.76 16.33
CA LEU A 120 11.15 -12.85 15.31
C LEU A 120 12.03 -11.60 15.25
N VAL A 121 12.86 -11.51 14.22
CA VAL A 121 13.70 -10.32 13.96
C VAL A 121 13.08 -9.51 12.84
N ILE A 122 12.86 -8.22 13.08
CA ILE A 122 12.38 -7.27 12.07
C ILE A 122 13.56 -6.47 11.51
N ASN A 123 13.56 -6.26 10.20
CA ASN A 123 14.49 -5.37 9.51
C ASN A 123 13.66 -4.36 8.69
N PRO A 124 13.17 -3.28 9.34
CA PRO A 124 12.23 -2.39 8.71
C PRO A 124 12.89 -1.49 7.66
N SER A 125 12.42 -1.57 6.42
CA SER A 125 12.84 -0.69 5.33
C SER A 125 11.76 0.30 4.92
N PRO A 126 12.12 1.50 4.42
CA PRO A 126 11.14 2.38 3.79
C PRO A 126 10.52 1.67 2.57
N LEU A 127 9.23 1.92 2.33
CA LEU A 127 8.56 1.34 1.16
C LEU A 127 9.22 1.84 -0.12
N LYS A 128 9.39 0.94 -1.10
CA LYS A 128 10.00 1.27 -2.40
C LYS A 128 9.33 2.46 -3.09
N ARG A 129 8.02 2.65 -2.90
CA ARG A 129 7.27 3.78 -3.48
C ARG A 129 7.71 5.15 -2.96
N PHE A 130 8.23 5.23 -1.73
CA PHE A 130 8.75 6.46 -1.14
C PHE A 130 10.22 6.69 -1.52
N ASN A 131 10.94 5.64 -1.91
CA ASN A 131 12.32 5.72 -2.38
C ASN A 131 12.44 5.94 -3.90
N ARG A 132 11.33 6.27 -4.59
CA ARG A 132 11.40 6.74 -5.97
C ARG A 132 11.76 8.21 -5.96
N GLU A 133 13.04 8.50 -6.22
CA GLU A 133 13.51 9.81 -6.65
C GLU A 133 12.79 10.21 -7.95
N ALA A 134 11.56 10.67 -7.84
CA ALA A 134 10.81 11.29 -8.93
C ALA A 134 11.18 12.78 -9.06
N GLU A 135 12.45 13.12 -8.80
CA GLU A 135 12.89 14.52 -8.81
C GLU A 135 12.77 15.14 -10.19
N PHE A 136 12.97 14.38 -11.28
CA PHE A 136 12.97 14.99 -12.61
C PHE A 136 11.59 15.05 -13.25
N LEU A 137 10.82 13.96 -13.31
CA LEU A 137 9.55 13.96 -14.04
C LEU A 137 8.44 14.74 -13.35
N LEU A 138 8.36 14.71 -12.01
CA LEU A 138 7.36 15.51 -11.30
C LEU A 138 7.72 17.00 -11.35
N THR A 139 9.00 17.35 -11.23
CA THR A 139 9.47 18.73 -11.35
C THR A 139 9.32 19.26 -12.78
N ILE A 140 9.69 18.47 -13.80
CA ILE A 140 9.49 18.84 -15.21
C ILE A 140 7.99 18.94 -15.51
N PHE A 141 7.14 18.05 -15.00
CA PHE A 141 5.69 18.15 -15.13
C PHE A 141 5.15 19.42 -14.46
N TRP A 142 5.63 19.77 -13.27
CA TRP A 142 5.26 21.01 -12.57
C TRP A 142 5.80 22.28 -13.26
N MET A 143 6.99 22.23 -13.86
CA MET A 143 7.58 23.31 -14.65
C MET A 143 6.88 23.47 -16.00
N SER A 144 6.48 22.36 -16.64
CA SER A 144 5.77 22.31 -17.92
C SER A 144 4.29 22.71 -17.76
N CYS A 145 3.63 22.27 -16.69
CA CYS A 145 2.38 22.84 -16.18
C CYS A 145 2.71 24.14 -15.43
N GLY A 146 3.30 25.10 -16.15
CA GLY A 146 3.84 26.32 -15.58
C GLY A 146 2.84 27.18 -14.77
N PRO A 147 3.29 28.34 -14.25
CA PRO A 147 2.61 29.16 -13.24
C PRO A 147 1.19 29.65 -13.59
N ASN A 148 0.71 29.41 -14.82
CA ASN A 148 -0.66 29.66 -15.24
C ASN A 148 -1.69 28.68 -14.67
N TYR A 149 -1.28 27.51 -14.14
CA TYR A 149 -2.22 26.64 -13.40
C TYR A 149 -2.63 27.26 -12.05
N ARG A 150 -1.79 28.14 -11.49
CA ARG A 150 -2.01 28.82 -10.20
C ARG A 150 -3.14 29.85 -10.23
N LYS A 151 -3.40 30.49 -11.38
CA LYS A 151 -4.43 31.55 -11.48
C LYS A 151 -5.84 31.04 -11.79
N LYS A 152 -5.99 29.90 -12.48
CA LYS A 152 -7.33 29.42 -12.87
C LYS A 152 -8.13 28.77 -11.72
N ASN A 153 -7.47 28.27 -10.68
CA ASN A 153 -8.15 27.54 -9.59
C ASN A 153 -8.20 28.29 -8.25
N CYS A 154 -7.53 29.43 -8.10
CA CYS A 154 -7.68 30.27 -6.88
C CYS A 154 -9.08 30.89 -6.76
N ASN A 155 -9.77 31.11 -7.89
CA ASN A 155 -11.17 31.60 -7.91
C ASN A 155 -12.22 30.49 -7.70
N ARG A 156 -11.81 29.25 -7.39
CA ARG A 156 -12.73 28.12 -7.14
C ARG A 156 -12.67 27.57 -5.72
N GLY A 157 -12.22 28.37 -4.74
CA GLY A 157 -12.36 28.04 -3.31
C GLY A 157 -11.63 26.76 -2.85
N ILE A 158 -10.65 26.27 -3.62
CA ILE A 158 -9.86 25.11 -3.21
C ILE A 158 -8.71 25.61 -2.33
N ASN A 159 -8.85 25.38 -1.03
CA ASN A 159 -7.90 25.82 -0.01
C ASN A 159 -6.56 25.05 -0.18
N CYS A 160 -5.52 25.75 -0.62
CA CYS A 160 -4.20 25.17 -0.90
C CYS A 160 -3.31 25.18 0.37
N GLU A 161 -3.82 24.64 1.48
CA GLU A 161 -3.15 24.69 2.80
C GLU A 161 -2.40 23.42 3.20
N HIS A 162 -2.23 22.45 2.32
CA HIS A 162 -1.45 21.23 2.60
C HIS A 162 -0.40 20.98 1.51
N TYR A 163 0.62 21.85 1.47
CA TYR A 163 1.88 21.55 0.80
C TYR A 163 3.03 21.82 1.77
N PRO A 164 3.99 20.90 1.94
CA PRO A 164 5.12 21.11 2.85
C PRO A 164 5.93 22.34 2.41
N GLN A 165 6.25 23.20 3.37
CA GLN A 165 6.85 24.54 3.19
C GLN A 165 8.30 24.55 2.65
N SER A 166 8.85 23.42 2.20
CA SER A 166 10.28 23.32 1.87
C SER A 166 10.70 24.05 0.58
N THR A 167 9.77 24.63 -0.18
CA THR A 167 10.08 25.36 -1.42
C THR A 167 9.50 26.79 -1.44
N MET A 168 9.61 27.52 -0.34
CA MET A 168 9.37 28.98 -0.35
C MET A 168 10.66 29.73 -0.71
N ALA A 169 10.81 30.11 -1.99
CA ALA A 169 11.81 31.08 -2.42
C ALA A 169 11.14 32.27 -3.12
N ARG A 170 11.16 33.40 -2.39
CA ARG A 170 11.30 34.83 -2.78
C ARG A 170 10.78 35.30 -4.15
N GLY A 171 9.97 36.36 -4.12
CA GLY A 171 9.18 36.86 -5.24
C GLY A 171 9.87 37.81 -6.22
N SER A 172 9.07 38.27 -7.20
CA SER A 172 9.11 39.62 -7.79
C SER A 172 7.91 39.81 -8.76
N PRO A 173 7.29 41.00 -8.82
CA PRO A 173 6.14 41.31 -9.66
C PRO A 173 6.57 41.87 -11.04
N ASN A 174 5.68 41.76 -12.03
CA ASN A 174 5.79 42.24 -13.42
C ASN A 174 6.36 41.25 -14.44
N CYS A 175 5.44 40.50 -15.04
CA CYS A 175 5.65 39.93 -16.37
C CYS A 175 4.29 39.86 -17.08
N SER A 176 3.70 41.02 -17.34
CA SER A 176 2.70 41.18 -18.41
C SER A 176 3.44 41.64 -19.66
N GLN A 177 2.99 41.20 -20.83
CA GLN A 177 3.53 41.53 -22.16
C GLN A 177 4.74 40.71 -22.63
N ARG A 178 4.49 39.43 -22.94
CA ARG A 178 4.97 38.73 -24.15
C ARG A 178 4.86 37.25 -23.91
N CYS A 179 3.92 36.60 -24.59
CA CYS A 179 4.04 35.24 -25.13
C CYS A 179 2.72 34.89 -25.81
N GLY A 180 2.37 35.67 -26.84
CA GLY A 180 1.67 35.14 -27.99
C GLY A 180 2.72 34.59 -28.96
N GLU A 181 2.37 33.52 -29.67
CA GLU A 181 3.20 32.83 -30.67
C GLU A 181 4.35 31.97 -30.14
N LYS A 182 4.03 30.70 -29.83
CA LYS A 182 4.66 29.50 -30.43
C LYS A 182 4.21 28.26 -29.66
N ILE A 183 3.08 27.69 -30.07
CA ILE A 183 2.76 26.29 -29.78
C ILE A 183 2.22 25.65 -31.05
N ARG A 184 3.13 25.04 -31.81
CA ARG A 184 2.94 23.85 -32.67
C ARG A 184 4.34 23.23 -32.83
N PRO A 185 4.54 21.91 -32.87
CA PRO A 185 3.75 20.78 -32.36
C PRO A 185 4.61 19.85 -31.46
N LEU A 186 4.02 19.21 -30.43
CA LEU A 186 4.59 17.99 -29.80
C LEU A 186 3.46 17.12 -29.23
N ALA A 187 2.36 17.03 -29.99
CA ALA A 187 1.37 15.96 -29.86
C ALA A 187 1.76 14.82 -30.82
N ALA A 188 2.92 14.23 -30.58
CA ALA A 188 3.43 13.09 -31.35
C ALA A 188 4.50 12.31 -30.58
N VAL A 189 4.33 12.10 -29.27
CA VAL A 189 4.82 10.90 -28.55
C VAL A 189 3.90 10.74 -27.33
N PHE A 190 3.22 9.59 -27.28
CA PHE A 190 2.14 9.16 -26.39
C PHE A 190 0.72 9.56 -26.80
#